data_AF-A0A3N4R9I7-F1
#
_entry.id   AF-A0A3N4R9I7-F1
#
_cell.length_a   1.000
_cell.length_b   1.000
_cell.length_c   1.000
_cell.angle_alpha   90.00
_cell.angle_beta   90.00
_cell.angle_gamma   90.00
#
_symmetry.space_group_name_H-M   'P 1'
#
loop_
_entity.id
_entity.type
_entity.pdbx_description
1 polymer ?
#
loop_
_entity_poly.entity_id
_entity_poly.type
_entity_poly.pdbx_seq_one_letter_code
_entity_poly.pdbx_strand_id
1 'polypeptide(L)'
;ALVHSAERDNSLRGFPCLSHCSFQLDRDGVLHCAALYRSHFMFERAYGNYLGLGRLTRYVAQRAGLRLGTLTVMAGYAQLDGPVTRIRPLLMGAQSLIPAA
;
A
#
# COMPACT_ATOMS: atom_id res chain seq x y z
N ALA A 1 20.30 -6.47 2.89
CA ALA A 1 20.44 -5.12 3.48
C ALA A 1 19.25 -4.87 4.39
N LEU A 2 19.44 -4.37 5.61
CA LEU A 2 18.34 -3.99 6.48
C LEU A 2 17.61 -2.79 5.88
N VAL A 3 16.28 -2.87 5.77
CA VAL A 3 15.42 -1.78 5.27
C VAL A 3 15.30 -0.64 6.30
N HIS A 4 15.58 -0.93 7.57
CA HIS A 4 15.61 0.04 8.68
C HIS A 4 16.61 -0.42 9.76
N SER A 5 17.44 0.49 10.28
CA SER A 5 18.42 0.27 11.34
C SER A 5 18.22 1.30 12.45
N ALA A 6 17.64 0.90 13.58
CA ALA A 6 17.22 1.80 14.67
C ALA A 6 18.32 2.75 15.19
N GLU A 7 19.59 2.35 15.13
CA GLU A 7 20.73 3.14 15.61
C GLU A 7 21.25 4.17 14.58
N ARG A 8 20.87 4.04 13.30
CA ARG A 8 21.39 4.84 12.18
C ARG A 8 20.32 5.67 11.50
N ASP A 9 19.12 5.11 11.41
CA ASP A 9 17.97 5.81 10.89
C ASP A 9 17.30 6.52 12.07
N ASN A 10 17.79 7.72 12.43
CA ASN A 10 17.23 8.56 13.49
C ASN A 10 16.89 9.99 13.00
N SER A 11 17.05 10.26 11.70
CA SER A 11 16.76 11.54 11.08
C SER A 11 15.25 11.83 11.04
N LEU A 12 14.81 13.02 11.45
CA LEU A 12 13.41 13.46 11.37
C LEU A 12 12.78 13.33 9.97
N ARG A 13 13.59 13.25 8.91
CA ARG A 13 13.18 13.08 7.51
C ARG A 13 13.97 11.97 6.82
N GLY A 14 13.37 11.29 5.86
CA GLY A 14 14.04 10.26 5.03
C GLY A 14 13.75 8.82 5.45
N PHE A 15 12.99 8.60 6.52
CA PHE A 15 12.48 7.27 6.85
C PHE A 15 11.50 6.75 5.79
N PRO A 16 11.49 5.44 5.51
CA PRO A 16 10.59 4.86 4.54
C PRO A 16 9.13 5.05 4.99
N CYS A 17 8.31 5.62 4.10
CA CYS A 17 6.87 5.77 4.33
C CYS A 17 6.24 4.39 4.58
N LEU A 18 6.65 3.38 3.80
CA LEU A 18 6.31 1.97 3.99
C LEU A 18 7.14 1.40 5.14
N SER A 19 6.49 1.12 6.26
CA SER A 19 7.16 0.65 7.47
C SER A 19 7.18 -0.87 7.57
N HIS A 20 6.16 -1.55 7.03
CA HIS A 20 6.06 -3.01 7.13
C HIS A 20 5.22 -3.61 5.99
N CYS A 21 5.58 -4.83 5.57
CA CYS A 21 4.75 -5.71 4.74
C CYS A 21 4.69 -7.08 5.41
N SER A 22 3.48 -7.51 5.78
CA SER A 22 3.22 -8.86 6.31
C SER A 22 2.58 -9.70 5.22
N PHE A 23 3.22 -10.79 4.83
CA PHE A 23 2.63 -11.78 3.93
C PHE A 23 1.92 -12.86 4.74
N GLN A 24 0.68 -13.18 4.37
CA GLN A 24 -0.15 -14.15 5.08
C GLN A 24 -0.61 -15.22 4.11
N LEU A 25 -0.33 -16.47 4.44
CA LEU A 25 -0.78 -17.63 3.68
C LEU A 25 -2.03 -18.20 4.36
N ASP A 26 -3.13 -18.30 3.61
CA ASP A 26 -4.33 -18.95 4.10
C ASP A 26 -4.29 -20.48 3.92
N ARG A 27 -5.34 -21.17 4.38
CA ARG A 27 -5.45 -22.64 4.31
C ARG A 27 -5.61 -23.17 2.89
N ASP A 28 -6.04 -22.32 1.95
CA ASP A 28 -6.31 -22.69 0.56
C ASP A 28 -5.13 -22.35 -0.36
N GLY A 29 -3.96 -22.00 0.20
CA GLY A 29 -2.76 -21.67 -0.56
C GLY A 29 -2.80 -20.29 -1.22
N VAL A 30 -3.59 -19.36 -0.70
CA VAL A 30 -3.68 -17.98 -1.17
C VAL A 30 -2.76 -17.09 -0.34
N LEU A 31 -1.92 -16.31 -1.03
CA LEU A 31 -1.02 -15.35 -0.41
C LEU A 31 -1.61 -13.94 -0.41
N HIS A 32 -1.87 -13.44 0.79
CA HIS A 32 -2.30 -12.07 1.06
C HIS A 32 -1.11 -11.21 1.50
N CYS A 33 -1.24 -9.89 1.35
CA CYS A 33 -0.24 -8.93 1.84
C CYS A 33 -0.93 -7.81 2.62
N ALA A 34 -0.48 -7.54 3.84
CA ALA A 34 -0.86 -6.38 4.62
C ALA A 34 0.33 -5.41 4.70
N ALA A 35 0.20 -4.25 4.06
CA ALA A 35 1.22 -3.20 4.04
C ALA A 35 0.85 -2.05 4.98
N LEU A 36 1.81 -1.57 5.77
CA LEU A 36 1.65 -0.44 6.69
C LEU A 36 2.50 0.75 6.24
N TYR A 37 1.84 1.85 5.92
CA TYR A 37 2.46 3.16 5.73
C TYR A 37 2.30 4.01 6.98
N ARG A 38 3.40 4.48 7.59
CA ARG A 38 3.30 5.37 8.76
C ARG A 38 2.76 6.75 8.43
N SER A 39 3.16 7.28 7.27
CA SER A 39 2.71 8.55 6.69
C SER A 39 2.50 8.29 5.21
N HIS A 40 1.37 8.70 4.68
CA HIS A 40 0.93 8.30 3.35
C HIS A 40 0.28 9.45 2.59
N PHE A 41 0.85 9.75 1.43
CA PHE A 41 0.37 10.77 0.49
C PHE A 41 -0.55 10.12 -0.53
N MET A 42 -1.82 10.49 -0.48
CA MET A 42 -2.92 9.82 -1.17
C MET A 42 -2.97 10.12 -2.67
N PHE A 43 -2.40 11.23 -3.16
CA PHE A 43 -2.51 11.61 -4.56
C PHE A 43 -1.21 11.42 -5.33
N GLU A 44 -0.11 12.07 -4.94
CA GLU A 44 1.13 12.01 -5.72
C GLU A 44 1.79 10.64 -5.66
N ARG A 45 1.61 9.88 -4.56
CA ARG A 45 2.41 8.66 -4.29
C ARG A 45 1.59 7.38 -4.17
N ALA A 46 0.36 7.44 -3.68
CA ALA A 46 -0.41 6.25 -3.37
C ALA A 46 -0.60 5.30 -4.56
N TYR A 47 -0.97 5.82 -5.73
CA TYR A 47 -1.23 4.97 -6.89
C TYR A 47 -0.01 4.12 -7.29
N GLY A 48 1.15 4.75 -7.45
CA GLY A 48 2.40 4.06 -7.77
C GLY A 48 2.80 3.05 -6.69
N ASN A 49 2.64 3.44 -5.42
CA ASN A 49 2.91 2.58 -4.27
C ASN A 49 2.01 1.34 -4.26
N TYR A 50 0.71 1.48 -4.50
CA TYR A 50 -0.24 0.38 -4.51
C TYR A 50 -0.01 -0.56 -5.68
N LEU A 51 0.28 -0.02 -6.87
CA LEU A 51 0.64 -0.81 -8.03
C LEU A 51 1.93 -1.62 -7.78
N GLY A 52 2.93 -0.98 -7.16
CA GLY A 52 4.17 -1.64 -6.75
C GLY A 52 3.93 -2.78 -5.76
N LEU A 53 3.15 -2.54 -4.71
CA LEU A 53 2.79 -3.55 -3.71
C LEU A 53 1.98 -4.71 -4.31
N GLY A 54 1.04 -4.42 -5.22
CA GLY A 54 0.27 -5.45 -5.92
C GLY A 54 1.18 -6.33 -6.80
N ARG A 55 2.11 -5.71 -7.52
CA ARG A 55 3.13 -6.43 -8.31
C ARG A 55 4.06 -7.25 -7.44
N LEU A 56 4.49 -6.72 -6.29
CA LEU A 56 5.32 -7.44 -5.32
C LEU A 56 4.57 -8.66 -4.78
N THR A 57 3.32 -8.50 -4.36
CA THR A 57 2.49 -9.59 -3.84
C THR A 57 2.30 -10.68 -4.89
N ARG A 58 1.98 -10.30 -6.13
CA ARG A 58 1.90 -11.22 -7.27
C ARG A 58 3.22 -11.95 -7.51
N TYR A 59 4.34 -11.24 -7.48
CA TYR A 59 5.65 -11.83 -7.68
C TYR A 59 5.96 -12.90 -6.62
N VAL A 60 5.75 -12.59 -5.34
CA VAL A 60 5.99 -13.53 -4.24
C VAL A 60 5.09 -14.76 -4.39
N ALA A 61 3.79 -14.58 -4.65
CA ALA A 61 2.86 -15.67 -4.88
C ALA A 61 3.32 -16.59 -6.03
N GLN A 62 3.67 -16.02 -7.18
CA GLN A 62 4.13 -16.76 -8.35
C GLN A 62 5.42 -17.54 -8.08
N ARG A 63 6.40 -16.93 -7.39
CA ARG A 63 7.68 -17.60 -7.08
C ARG A 63 7.54 -18.70 -6.04
N ALA A 64 6.51 -18.64 -5.21
CA ALA A 64 6.24 -19.64 -4.18
C ALA A 64 5.21 -20.70 -4.61
N GLY A 65 4.69 -20.66 -5.84
CA GLY A 65 3.64 -21.58 -6.30
C GLY A 65 2.28 -21.38 -5.62
N LEU A 66 2.03 -20.19 -5.09
CA LEU A 66 0.83 -19.78 -4.35
C LEU A 66 -0.15 -19.03 -5.26
N ARG A 67 -1.43 -19.02 -4.87
CA ARG A 67 -2.46 -18.19 -5.52
C ARG A 67 -2.36 -16.75 -5.00
N LEU A 68 -2.66 -15.78 -5.86
CA LEU A 68 -2.68 -14.37 -5.48
C LEU A 68 -3.93 -14.05 -4.66
N GLY A 69 -3.75 -13.46 -3.48
CA GLY A 69 -4.82 -12.96 -2.63
C GLY A 69 -4.93 -11.44 -2.61
N THR A 70 -5.51 -10.96 -1.51
CA THR A 70 -5.81 -9.55 -1.27
C THR A 70 -4.57 -8.78 -0.82
N LEU A 71 -4.40 -7.57 -1.35
CA LEU A 71 -3.52 -6.56 -0.79
C LEU A 71 -4.35 -5.61 0.09
N THR A 72 -4.01 -5.55 1.38
CA THR A 72 -4.55 -4.59 2.34
C THR A 72 -3.51 -3.53 2.63
N VAL A 73 -3.88 -2.26 2.54
CA VAL A 73 -2.98 -1.14 2.85
C VAL A 73 -3.53 -0.33 4.01
N MET A 74 -2.74 -0.21 5.08
CA MET A 74 -3.03 0.61 6.24
C MET A 74 -2.17 1.87 6.20
N ALA A 75 -2.80 3.04 6.32
CA ALA A 75 -2.13 4.32 6.46
C ALA A 75 -2.31 4.84 7.90
N GLY A 76 -1.21 4.97 8.65
CA GLY A 76 -1.23 5.51 10.01
C GLY A 76 -1.53 7.00 10.04
N TYR A 77 -1.01 7.76 9.07
CA TYR A 77 -1.33 9.16 8.83
C TYR A 77 -1.55 9.37 7.34
N ALA A 78 -2.80 9.57 6.94
CA ALA A 78 -3.18 9.80 5.55
C ALA A 78 -3.32 11.30 5.28
N GLN A 79 -2.61 11.79 4.26
CA GLN A 79 -2.66 13.18 3.85
C GLN A 79 -3.08 13.28 2.37
N LEU A 80 -4.05 14.15 2.10
CA LEU A 80 -4.41 14.55 0.75
C LEU A 80 -3.45 15.65 0.31
N ASP A 81 -2.52 15.28 -0.57
CA ASP A 81 -1.42 16.12 -1.05
C ASP A 81 -1.75 16.76 -2.41
N GLY A 82 -1.74 18.09 -2.47
CA GLY A 82 -2.05 18.85 -3.69
C GLY A 82 -3.54 19.21 -3.82
N PRO A 83 -3.92 19.93 -4.90
CA PRO A 83 -5.27 20.46 -5.04
C PRO A 83 -6.27 19.35 -5.38
N VAL A 84 -7.12 19.03 -4.40
CA VAL A 84 -8.23 18.06 -4.51
C VAL A 84 -9.15 18.35 -5.71
N THR A 85 -9.22 19.60 -6.16
CA THR A 85 -10.00 20.01 -7.34
C THR A 85 -9.64 19.23 -8.60
N ARG A 86 -8.39 18.80 -8.76
CA ARG A 86 -7.94 18.02 -9.93
C ARG A 86 -8.54 16.62 -10.00
N ILE A 87 -8.87 16.01 -8.86
CA ILE A 87 -9.46 14.67 -8.79
C ILE A 87 -10.98 14.68 -8.63
N ARG A 88 -11.59 15.85 -8.46
CA ARG A 88 -13.05 15.99 -8.31
C ARG A 88 -13.84 15.29 -9.43
N PRO A 89 -13.47 15.38 -10.73
CA PRO A 89 -14.21 14.67 -11.78
C PRO A 89 -14.18 13.14 -11.60
N LEU A 90 -13.04 12.60 -11.16
CA LEU A 90 -12.89 11.17 -10.89
C LEU A 90 -13.75 10.72 -9.70
N LEU A 91 -13.79 11.53 -8.62
CA LEU A 91 -14.61 11.24 -7.45
C LEU A 91 -16.11 11.26 -7.77
N MET A 92 -16.56 12.21 -8.59
CA MET A 92 -17.96 12.31 -9.01
C MET A 92 -18.37 11.14 -9.92
N GLY A 93 -17.48 10.70 -10.81
CA GLY A 93 -17.72 9.52 -11.66
C GLY A 93 -17.65 8.18 -10.92
N ALA A 94 -16.82 8.10 -9.86
CA ALA A 94 -16.65 6.88 -9.07
C ALA A 94 -17.75 6.65 -8.02
N GLN A 95 -18.68 7.59 -7.85
CA GLN A 95 -19.74 7.49 -6.85
C GLN A 95 -20.68 6.30 -7.11
N SER A 96 -20.77 5.82 -8.35
CA SER A 96 -21.49 4.61 -8.75
C SER A 96 -20.73 3.30 -8.49
N LEU A 97 -19.42 3.36 -8.20
CA LEU A 97 -18.56 2.19 -7.95
C LEU A 97 -18.48 1.81 -6.46
N ILE A 98 -18.95 2.68 -5.57
CA ILE A 98 -19.02 2.38 -4.13
C ILE A 98 -20.37 1.68 -3.91
N PRO A 99 -20.40 0.38 -3.58
CA PRO A 99 -21.65 -0.28 -3.20
C PRO A 99 -22.24 0.47 -2.00
N ALA A 100 -23.54 0.72 -2.02
CA ALA A 100 -24.23 1.16 -0.81
C ALA A 100 -23.98 0.11 0.28
N ALA A 101 -23.52 0.58 1.45
CA ALA A 101 -23.27 -0.26 2.62
C ALA A 101 -24.56 -0.93 3.12
#